data_AF-A0A4R5XY21-F1
#
_entry.id   AF-A0A4R5XY21-F1
#
_cell.length_a   1.000
_cell.length_b   1.000
_cell.length_c   1.000
_cell.angle_alpha   90.00
_cell.angle_beta   90.00
_cell.angle_gamma   90.00
#
_symmetry.space_group_name_H-M   'P 1'
#
loop_
_entity.id
_entity.type
_entity.pdbx_description
1 polymer ?
#
loop_
_entity_poly.entity_id
_entity_poly.type
_entity_poly.pdbx_seq_one_letter_code
_entity_poly.pdbx_strand_id
1 'polypeptide(L)'
;MPSTTRPRRIGMIVPSSNTCLEPQTYRILGNRTDVTVHFTRIPVTRIALDDSSDRQFDPAVMREAARLLATADVDVIAWNGTSGSWLGSDHDRELVAEITDATGIPATTSTLSYLEAFRTSGTERMALFTPYTEDVNRQIITSYEREGIKTVDHRALGLSDNESFARVTDDEMLPGSRDLASAAPDALIYLCTNLYGANITAEIEESTGVAVLDSVAVTLWHALKLAGAPLLEPRWGRLLA
;
A
#
# COMPACT_ATOMS: atom_id res chain seq x y z
N MET A 1 -23.10 1.43 -23.12
CA MET A 1 -22.64 1.04 -24.48
C MET A 1 -21.46 0.10 -24.32
N PRO A 2 -21.26 -0.92 -25.16
CA PRO A 2 -20.05 -1.74 -25.12
C PRO A 2 -18.81 -0.85 -25.32
N SER A 3 -17.76 -1.07 -24.52
CA SER A 3 -16.52 -0.30 -24.60
C SER A 3 -15.82 -0.54 -25.94
N THR A 4 -15.28 0.51 -26.55
CA THR A 4 -14.48 0.43 -27.79
C THR A 4 -13.01 0.10 -27.54
N THR A 5 -12.56 0.10 -26.28
CA THR A 5 -11.20 -0.24 -25.85
C THR A 5 -11.25 -1.23 -24.69
N ARG A 6 -10.24 -2.12 -24.60
CA ARG A 6 -10.13 -3.01 -23.43
C ARG A 6 -9.87 -2.19 -22.16
N PRO A 7 -10.39 -2.60 -20.99
CA PRO A 7 -10.04 -1.95 -19.74
C PRO A 7 -8.53 -2.04 -19.49
N ARG A 8 -8.01 -1.09 -18.70
CA ARG A 8 -6.67 -1.18 -18.13
C ARG A 8 -6.64 -2.33 -17.13
N ARG A 9 -5.64 -3.18 -17.22
CA ARG A 9 -5.49 -4.36 -16.37
C ARG A 9 -4.35 -4.11 -15.39
N ILE A 10 -4.65 -4.10 -14.10
CA ILE A 10 -3.65 -3.98 -13.05
C ILE A 10 -3.39 -5.37 -12.47
N GLY A 11 -2.14 -5.80 -12.49
CA GLY A 11 -1.69 -6.99 -11.80
C GLY A 11 -1.27 -6.65 -10.38
N MET A 12 -1.72 -7.43 -9.39
CA MET A 12 -1.38 -7.24 -7.99
C MET A 12 -0.81 -8.53 -7.42
N ILE A 13 0.45 -8.48 -6.99
CA ILE A 13 1.07 -9.55 -6.20
C ILE A 13 0.73 -9.28 -4.74
N VAL A 14 0.25 -10.29 -4.02
CA VAL A 14 -0.34 -10.16 -2.68
C VAL A 14 0.25 -11.20 -1.71
N PRO A 15 0.54 -10.84 -0.44
CA PRO A 15 0.83 -11.82 0.60
C PRO A 15 -0.25 -12.91 0.69
N SER A 16 0.13 -14.18 0.80
CA SER A 16 -0.81 -15.30 0.83
C SER A 16 -1.85 -15.24 1.95
N SER A 17 -1.52 -14.59 3.07
CA SER A 17 -2.39 -14.43 4.24
C SER A 17 -3.22 -13.13 4.25
N ASN A 18 -3.02 -12.24 3.27
CA ASN A 18 -3.74 -10.97 3.22
C ASN A 18 -5.20 -11.17 2.75
N THR A 19 -6.16 -10.74 3.54
CA THR A 19 -7.59 -10.87 3.25
C THR A 19 -8.30 -9.52 3.10
N CYS A 20 -7.60 -8.41 3.32
CA CYS A 20 -8.11 -7.05 3.18
C CYS A 20 -8.01 -6.52 1.75
N LEU A 21 -6.85 -6.69 1.12
CA LEU A 21 -6.49 -5.94 -0.07
C LEU A 21 -7.40 -6.22 -1.25
N GLU A 22 -7.65 -7.48 -1.57
CA GLU A 22 -8.47 -7.88 -2.72
C GLU A 22 -9.90 -7.30 -2.63
N PRO A 23 -10.67 -7.54 -1.54
CA PRO A 23 -12.00 -6.94 -1.43
C PRO A 23 -11.96 -5.41 -1.31
N GLN A 24 -10.98 -4.83 -0.62
CA GLN A 24 -10.88 -3.38 -0.49
C GLN A 24 -10.57 -2.71 -1.83
N THR A 25 -9.72 -3.30 -2.65
CA THR A 25 -9.42 -2.84 -4.02
C THR A 25 -10.69 -2.74 -4.85
N TYR A 26 -11.55 -3.77 -4.85
CA TYR A 26 -12.80 -3.72 -5.59
C TYR A 26 -13.82 -2.75 -5.00
N ARG A 27 -13.86 -2.55 -3.67
CA ARG A 27 -14.67 -1.49 -3.04
C ARG A 27 -14.23 -0.10 -3.48
N ILE A 28 -12.91 0.12 -3.58
CA ILE A 28 -12.33 1.39 -4.03
C ILE A 28 -12.71 1.67 -5.49
N LEU A 29 -12.56 0.68 -6.37
CA LEU A 29 -12.93 0.80 -7.78
C LEU A 29 -14.44 0.94 -8.02
N GLY A 30 -15.27 0.43 -7.11
CA GLY A 30 -16.73 0.52 -7.20
C GLY A 30 -17.25 -0.07 -8.51
N ASN A 31 -18.00 0.72 -9.28
CA ASN A 31 -18.64 0.30 -10.53
C ASN A 31 -17.83 0.64 -11.79
N ARG A 32 -16.54 0.98 -11.65
CA ARG A 32 -15.68 1.29 -12.78
C ARG A 32 -15.55 0.11 -13.73
N THR A 33 -15.69 0.37 -15.03
CA THR A 33 -15.54 -0.63 -16.09
C THR A 33 -14.32 -0.39 -16.97
N ASP A 34 -13.59 0.71 -16.72
CA ASP A 34 -12.38 1.10 -17.45
C ASP A 34 -11.11 0.44 -16.89
N VAL A 35 -11.19 -0.21 -15.71
CA VAL A 35 -10.09 -0.88 -15.03
C VAL A 35 -10.53 -2.25 -14.51
N THR A 36 -9.68 -3.26 -14.63
CA THR A 36 -9.82 -4.57 -13.97
C THR A 36 -8.55 -4.89 -13.20
N VAL A 37 -8.69 -5.58 -12.06
CA VAL A 37 -7.55 -6.00 -11.23
C VAL A 37 -7.45 -7.51 -11.20
N HIS A 38 -6.24 -8.02 -11.31
CA HIS A 38 -5.91 -9.45 -11.34
C HIS A 38 -4.87 -9.74 -10.27
N PHE A 39 -5.09 -10.79 -9.49
CA PHE A 39 -4.27 -11.08 -8.33
C PHE A 39 -3.47 -12.37 -8.50
N THR A 40 -2.26 -12.37 -7.96
CA THR A 40 -1.46 -13.57 -7.70
C THR A 40 -0.93 -13.48 -6.28
N ARG A 41 -0.52 -14.62 -5.70
CA ARG A 41 -0.12 -14.69 -4.29
C ARG A 41 1.27 -15.28 -4.13
N ILE A 42 2.01 -14.78 -3.15
CA ILE A 42 3.28 -15.35 -2.71
C ILE A 42 3.19 -15.76 -1.23
N PRO A 43 3.89 -16.82 -0.79
CA PRO A 43 3.82 -17.32 0.58
C PRO A 43 4.42 -16.33 1.57
N VAL A 44 3.55 -15.55 2.21
CA VAL A 44 3.88 -14.60 3.27
C VAL A 44 2.85 -14.74 4.37
N THR A 45 3.29 -15.10 5.57
CA THR A 45 2.40 -15.42 6.71
C THR A 45 2.72 -14.65 7.98
N ARG A 46 3.95 -14.15 8.15
CA ARG A 46 4.38 -13.49 9.38
C ARG A 46 5.28 -12.29 9.07
N ILE A 47 5.05 -11.19 9.79
CA ILE A 47 5.91 -10.01 9.79
C ILE A 47 6.73 -10.04 11.09
N ALA A 48 8.04 -10.21 10.95
CA ALA A 48 9.01 -10.18 12.04
C ALA A 48 10.33 -9.61 11.48
N LEU A 49 11.27 -9.27 12.36
CA LEU A 49 12.61 -8.79 12.00
C LEU A 49 13.66 -9.90 12.22
N ASP A 50 13.36 -11.11 11.73
CA ASP A 50 14.23 -12.28 11.89
C ASP A 50 14.59 -12.90 10.53
N ASP A 51 15.72 -13.61 10.46
CA ASP A 51 16.24 -14.20 9.21
C ASP A 51 15.24 -15.13 8.48
N SER A 52 14.16 -15.55 9.14
CA SER A 52 13.09 -16.36 8.55
C SER A 52 12.05 -15.53 7.79
N SER A 53 11.90 -14.23 8.10
CA SER A 53 11.10 -13.29 7.32
C SER A 53 11.77 -12.88 6.01
N ASP A 54 13.09 -12.75 5.99
CA ASP A 54 13.82 -12.25 4.82
C ASP A 54 13.79 -13.25 3.64
N ARG A 55 13.69 -14.55 3.93
CA ARG A 55 13.52 -15.59 2.90
C ARG A 55 12.13 -15.59 2.24
N GLN A 56 11.15 -14.87 2.78
CA GLN A 56 9.82 -14.75 2.18
C GLN A 56 9.84 -13.86 0.91
N PHE A 57 10.93 -13.13 0.68
CA PHE A 57 11.10 -12.22 -0.46
C PHE A 57 12.14 -12.72 -1.46
N ASP A 58 12.27 -14.05 -1.64
CA ASP A 58 13.09 -14.62 -2.71
C ASP A 58 12.70 -13.98 -4.07
N PRO A 59 13.63 -13.28 -4.74
CA PRO A 59 13.36 -12.66 -6.04
C PRO A 59 12.82 -13.66 -7.06
N ALA A 60 13.18 -14.95 -6.96
CA ALA A 60 12.65 -15.99 -7.85
C ALA A 60 11.13 -16.18 -7.69
N VAL A 61 10.63 -16.15 -6.45
CA VAL A 61 9.20 -16.27 -6.16
C VAL A 61 8.44 -15.06 -6.69
N MET A 62 9.00 -13.86 -6.52
CA MET A 62 8.42 -12.62 -7.05
C MET A 62 8.38 -12.60 -8.58
N ARG A 63 9.47 -13.01 -9.24
CA ARG A 63 9.51 -13.12 -10.70
C ARG A 63 8.48 -14.12 -11.23
N GLU A 64 8.31 -15.27 -10.58
CA GLU A 64 7.33 -16.26 -11.02
C GLU A 64 5.89 -15.76 -10.87
N ALA A 65 5.58 -15.13 -9.74
CA ALA A 65 4.29 -14.48 -9.53
C ALA A 65 4.03 -13.38 -10.59
N ALA A 66 5.03 -12.55 -10.88
CA ALA A 66 4.94 -11.52 -11.91
C ALA A 66 4.72 -12.10 -13.32
N ARG A 67 5.36 -13.21 -13.67
CA ARG A 67 5.14 -13.90 -14.95
C ARG A 67 3.72 -14.42 -15.09
N LEU A 68 3.11 -14.94 -14.03
CA LEU A 68 1.70 -15.33 -14.04
C LEU A 68 0.80 -14.14 -14.39
N LEU A 69 1.05 -12.97 -13.79
CA LEU A 69 0.32 -11.74 -14.14
C LEU A 69 0.60 -11.29 -15.58
N ALA A 70 1.84 -11.44 -16.07
CA ALA A 70 2.18 -11.14 -17.46
C ALA A 70 1.39 -12.02 -18.45
N THR A 71 1.09 -13.28 -18.12
CA THR A 71 0.23 -14.13 -18.97
C THR A 71 -1.21 -13.62 -19.06
N ALA A 72 -1.67 -12.85 -18.07
CA ALA A 72 -2.97 -12.18 -18.10
C ALA A 72 -2.94 -10.85 -18.89
N ASP A 73 -1.79 -10.49 -19.50
CA ASP A 73 -1.61 -9.28 -20.30
C ASP A 73 -2.01 -8.02 -19.51
N VAL A 74 -1.45 -7.90 -18.30
CA VAL A 74 -1.63 -6.72 -17.43
C VAL A 74 -0.76 -5.56 -17.91
N ASP A 75 -1.24 -4.33 -17.71
CA ASP A 75 -0.56 -3.10 -18.12
C ASP A 75 0.48 -2.62 -17.08
N VAL A 76 0.27 -2.95 -15.80
CA VAL A 76 1.13 -2.58 -14.66
C VAL A 76 1.10 -3.69 -13.62
N ILE A 77 2.21 -3.92 -12.91
CA ILE A 77 2.29 -4.85 -11.78
C ILE A 77 2.58 -4.08 -10.48
N ALA A 78 1.82 -4.34 -9.43
CA ALA A 78 2.06 -3.78 -8.10
C ALA A 78 2.33 -4.91 -7.08
N TRP A 79 3.44 -4.81 -6.36
CA TRP A 79 3.67 -5.60 -5.16
C TRP A 79 3.01 -4.93 -3.95
N ASN A 80 2.08 -5.63 -3.31
CA ASN A 80 1.32 -5.10 -2.18
C ASN A 80 1.86 -5.59 -0.83
N GLY A 81 3.18 -5.55 -0.68
CA GLY A 81 3.85 -5.65 0.61
C GLY A 81 4.39 -4.29 1.03
N THR A 82 4.40 -4.07 2.34
CA THR A 82 4.96 -2.87 2.98
C THR A 82 6.35 -3.13 3.57
N SER A 83 6.99 -4.26 3.24
CA SER A 83 8.30 -4.63 3.79
C SER A 83 9.41 -3.65 3.43
N GLY A 84 9.37 -3.06 2.23
CA GLY A 84 10.25 -1.96 1.87
C GLY A 84 10.20 -0.77 2.83
N SER A 85 9.08 -0.58 3.55
CA SER A 85 8.96 0.49 4.53
C SER A 85 9.89 0.31 5.72
N TRP A 86 10.34 -0.91 6.06
CA TRP A 86 11.38 -1.11 7.10
C TRP A 86 12.71 -1.64 6.56
N LEU A 87 12.72 -2.30 5.39
CA LEU A 87 13.94 -2.73 4.71
C LEU A 87 14.66 -1.57 3.98
N GLY A 88 13.94 -0.48 3.68
CA GLY A 88 14.42 0.69 2.96
C GLY A 88 13.93 0.74 1.51
N SER A 89 13.82 1.95 0.93
CA SER A 89 13.25 2.13 -0.40
C SER A 89 14.09 1.51 -1.52
N ASP A 90 15.41 1.44 -1.34
CA ASP A 90 16.33 0.82 -2.31
C ASP A 90 15.99 -0.66 -2.56
N HIS A 91 15.59 -1.39 -1.52
CA HIS A 91 15.12 -2.77 -1.66
C HIS A 91 13.91 -2.87 -2.60
N ASP A 92 12.94 -1.97 -2.46
CA ASP A 92 11.76 -1.94 -3.33
C ASP A 92 12.10 -1.47 -4.75
N ARG A 93 13.10 -0.59 -4.93
CA ARG A 93 13.59 -0.18 -6.25
C ARG A 93 14.24 -1.36 -6.97
N GLU A 94 15.05 -2.15 -6.27
CA GLU A 94 15.65 -3.39 -6.80
C GLU A 94 14.57 -4.41 -7.16
N LEU A 95 13.58 -4.61 -6.30
CA LEU A 95 12.46 -5.51 -6.56
C LEU A 95 11.64 -5.08 -7.79
N VAL A 96 11.39 -3.79 -7.95
CA VAL A 96 10.71 -3.26 -9.16
C VAL A 96 11.54 -3.50 -10.41
N ALA A 97 12.86 -3.31 -10.34
CA ALA A 97 13.75 -3.60 -11.46
C ALA A 97 13.68 -5.09 -11.84
N GLU A 98 13.75 -5.99 -10.87
CA GLU A 98 13.63 -7.45 -11.08
C GLU A 98 12.30 -7.86 -11.72
N ILE A 99 11.18 -7.31 -11.25
CA ILE A 99 9.85 -7.56 -11.83
C ILE A 99 9.78 -7.03 -13.27
N THR A 100 10.28 -5.82 -13.49
CA THR A 100 10.26 -5.15 -14.80
C THR A 100 11.13 -5.91 -15.80
N ASP A 101 12.34 -6.32 -15.42
CA ASP A 101 13.25 -7.08 -16.27
C ASP A 101 12.68 -8.47 -16.62
N ALA A 102 11.99 -9.12 -15.69
CA ALA A 102 11.41 -10.44 -15.90
C ALA A 102 10.16 -10.45 -16.79
N THR A 103 9.48 -9.31 -16.94
CA THR A 103 8.15 -9.24 -17.59
C THR A 103 8.05 -8.22 -18.72
N GLY A 104 8.91 -7.20 -18.74
CA GLY A 104 8.79 -6.01 -19.58
C GLY A 104 7.65 -5.06 -19.18
N ILE A 105 6.97 -5.31 -18.06
CA ILE A 105 5.79 -4.55 -17.61
C ILE A 105 6.21 -3.56 -16.53
N PRO A 106 5.78 -2.28 -16.58
CA PRO A 106 6.04 -1.32 -15.51
C PRO A 106 5.56 -1.84 -14.16
N ALA A 107 6.39 -1.66 -13.12
CA ALA A 107 6.09 -2.15 -11.79
C ALA A 107 6.19 -1.09 -10.69
N THR A 108 5.51 -1.34 -9.58
CA THR A 108 5.61 -0.55 -8.35
C THR A 108 5.41 -1.40 -7.09
N THR A 109 5.58 -0.79 -5.93
CA THR A 109 5.30 -1.39 -4.61
C THR A 109 4.47 -0.43 -3.76
N SER A 110 3.92 -0.90 -2.64
CA SER A 110 3.24 -0.01 -1.69
C SER A 110 4.18 1.08 -1.14
N THR A 111 5.42 0.75 -0.79
CA THR A 111 6.40 1.74 -0.29
C THR A 111 6.68 2.83 -1.31
N LEU A 112 6.98 2.44 -2.56
CA LEU A 112 7.28 3.40 -3.62
C LEU A 112 6.05 4.23 -4.01
N SER A 113 4.85 3.66 -3.86
CA SER A 113 3.59 4.38 -4.05
C SER A 113 3.38 5.46 -3.00
N TYR A 114 3.73 5.21 -1.73
CA TYR A 114 3.76 6.25 -0.70
C TYR A 114 4.76 7.35 -1.01
N LEU A 115 6.00 7.01 -1.38
CA LEU A 115 7.01 8.01 -1.70
C LEU A 115 6.60 8.87 -2.91
N GLU A 116 5.96 8.26 -3.92
CA GLU A 116 5.43 9.00 -5.07
C GLU A 116 4.24 9.90 -4.67
N ALA A 117 3.37 9.45 -3.77
CA ALA A 117 2.29 10.26 -3.22
C ALA A 117 2.86 11.46 -2.45
N PHE A 118 3.82 11.24 -1.55
CA PHE A 118 4.46 12.30 -0.78
C PHE A 118 5.13 13.35 -1.67
N ARG A 119 5.86 12.89 -2.69
CA ARG A 119 6.50 13.77 -3.67
C ARG A 119 5.47 14.59 -4.46
N THR A 120 4.34 13.98 -4.82
CA THR A 120 3.29 14.64 -5.61
C THR A 120 2.50 15.65 -4.76
N SER A 121 2.26 15.35 -3.48
CA SER A 121 1.51 16.22 -2.56
C SER A 121 2.36 17.25 -1.83
N GLY A 122 3.70 17.11 -1.85
CA GLY A 122 4.60 17.91 -1.02
C GLY A 122 4.50 17.55 0.47
N THR A 123 4.17 16.31 0.80
CA THR A 123 4.15 15.82 2.19
C THR A 123 5.57 15.66 2.70
N GLU A 124 5.92 16.36 3.78
CA GLU A 124 7.21 16.26 4.45
C GLU A 124 7.08 15.72 5.88
N ARG A 125 5.87 15.82 6.46
CA ARG A 125 5.54 15.42 7.83
C ARG A 125 4.37 14.46 7.84
N MET A 126 4.57 13.26 8.37
CA MET A 126 3.51 12.25 8.48
C MET A 126 3.21 11.88 9.92
N ALA A 127 1.98 11.47 10.20
CA ALA A 127 1.66 10.66 11.37
C ALA A 127 1.41 9.21 10.94
N LEU A 128 1.99 8.26 11.64
CA LEU A 128 2.05 6.86 11.20
C LEU A 128 1.16 5.96 12.06
N PHE A 129 0.22 5.24 11.44
CA PHE A 129 -0.59 4.20 12.09
C PHE A 129 -0.25 2.84 11.48
N THR A 130 0.18 1.89 12.31
CA THR A 130 0.48 0.52 11.87
C THR A 130 -0.11 -0.51 12.83
N PRO A 131 -0.42 -1.73 12.34
CA PRO A 131 -0.82 -2.83 13.23
C PRO A 131 0.40 -3.47 13.93
N TYR A 132 1.62 -3.13 13.51
CA TYR A 132 2.84 -3.86 13.82
C TYR A 132 3.30 -3.69 15.27
N THR A 133 4.34 -4.43 15.63
CA THR A 133 5.11 -4.23 16.85
C THR A 133 5.90 -2.92 16.81
N GLU A 134 6.17 -2.37 18.00
CA GLU A 134 6.83 -1.06 18.14
C GLU A 134 8.24 -1.03 17.52
N ASP A 135 8.98 -2.14 17.57
CA ASP A 135 10.30 -2.27 16.94
C ASP A 135 10.25 -2.20 15.42
N VAL A 136 9.29 -2.87 14.77
CA VAL A 136 9.02 -2.74 13.33
C VAL A 136 8.65 -1.30 13.01
N ASN A 137 7.79 -0.69 13.83
CA ASN A 137 7.34 0.68 13.64
C ASN A 137 8.50 1.70 13.71
N ARG A 138 9.45 1.51 14.62
CA ARG A 138 10.67 2.35 14.68
C ARG A 138 11.53 2.22 13.43
N GLN A 139 11.69 1.02 12.87
CA GLN A 139 12.45 0.85 11.62
C GLN A 139 11.76 1.51 10.44
N ILE A 140 10.43 1.49 10.41
CA ILE A 140 9.63 2.22 9.42
C ILE A 140 9.93 3.71 9.50
N ILE A 141 9.86 4.28 10.70
CA ILE A 141 10.16 5.70 10.94
C ILE A 141 11.56 6.05 10.44
N THR A 142 12.58 5.29 10.83
CA THR A 142 13.96 5.50 10.39
C THR A 142 14.13 5.41 8.88
N SER A 143 13.40 4.50 8.21
CA SER A 143 13.48 4.35 6.76
C SER A 143 12.86 5.53 6.03
N TYR A 144 11.69 6.00 6.47
CA TYR A 144 11.06 7.19 5.89
C TYR A 144 11.85 8.48 6.19
N GLU A 145 12.51 8.58 7.35
CA GLU A 145 13.41 9.70 7.65
C GLU A 145 14.58 9.80 6.66
N ARG A 146 15.12 8.66 6.18
CA ARG A 146 16.17 8.63 5.14
C ARG A 146 15.66 9.12 3.79
N GLU A 147 14.37 8.97 3.52
CA GLU A 147 13.69 9.52 2.34
C GLU A 147 13.25 10.99 2.53
N GLY A 148 13.62 11.62 3.66
CA GLY A 148 13.29 13.00 3.96
C GLY A 148 11.89 13.23 4.55
N ILE A 149 11.20 12.16 4.95
CA ILE A 149 9.85 12.24 5.52
C ILE A 149 9.93 12.13 7.05
N LYS A 150 9.54 13.19 7.74
CA LYS A 150 9.54 13.25 9.20
C LYS A 150 8.28 12.62 9.77
N THR A 151 8.42 11.65 10.66
CA THR A 151 7.29 11.18 11.46
C THR A 151 7.09 12.10 12.68
N VAL A 152 5.93 12.75 12.78
CA VAL A 152 5.64 13.69 13.88
C VAL A 152 4.93 13.04 15.06
N ASP A 153 4.22 11.95 14.81
CA ASP A 153 3.60 11.10 15.83
C ASP A 153 3.33 9.70 15.23
N HIS A 154 3.20 8.67 16.07
CA HIS A 154 2.92 7.31 15.60
C HIS A 154 2.10 6.46 16.57
N ARG A 155 1.41 5.47 16.02
CA ARG A 155 0.71 4.43 16.76
C ARG A 155 0.99 3.05 16.15
N ALA A 156 1.39 2.13 17.01
CA ALA A 156 1.63 0.72 16.69
C ALA A 156 0.69 -0.15 17.54
N LEU A 157 -0.04 -1.09 16.93
CA LEU A 157 -1.01 -1.93 17.66
C LEU A 157 -0.37 -3.17 18.33
N GLY A 158 0.90 -3.45 18.08
CA GLY A 158 1.62 -4.53 18.75
C GLY A 158 1.39 -5.93 18.18
N LEU A 159 0.80 -6.05 16.99
CA LEU A 159 0.49 -7.32 16.33
C LEU A 159 1.66 -7.78 15.45
N SER A 160 1.76 -9.09 15.19
CA SER A 160 2.82 -9.67 14.32
C SER A 160 2.33 -10.75 13.35
N ASP A 161 1.18 -11.35 13.63
CA ASP A 161 0.53 -12.29 12.73
C ASP A 161 -0.25 -11.55 11.65
N ASN A 162 0.03 -11.84 10.37
CA ASN A 162 -0.54 -11.02 9.30
C ASN A 162 -2.06 -11.13 9.21
N GLU A 163 -2.63 -12.31 9.50
CA GLU A 163 -4.07 -12.52 9.48
C GLU A 163 -4.78 -11.65 10.53
N SER A 164 -4.17 -11.52 11.72
CA SER A 164 -4.72 -10.69 12.80
C SER A 164 -4.90 -9.21 12.44
N PHE A 165 -4.12 -8.67 11.51
CA PHE A 165 -4.23 -7.25 11.11
C PHE A 165 -5.58 -6.94 10.46
N ALA A 166 -6.15 -7.89 9.71
CA ALA A 166 -7.44 -7.73 9.04
C ALA A 166 -8.63 -7.84 10.00
N ARG A 167 -8.38 -8.18 11.27
CA ARG A 167 -9.40 -8.25 12.34
C ARG A 167 -9.53 -6.95 13.11
N VAL A 168 -8.57 -6.04 12.98
CA VAL A 168 -8.64 -4.70 13.60
C VAL A 168 -9.83 -3.96 12.98
N THR A 169 -10.74 -3.53 13.84
CA THR A 169 -11.98 -2.87 13.44
C THR A 169 -11.79 -1.37 13.25
N ASP A 170 -12.70 -0.77 12.50
CA ASP A 170 -12.74 0.69 12.29
C ASP A 170 -12.85 1.44 13.63
N ASP A 171 -13.67 0.95 14.56
CA ASP A 171 -13.85 1.50 15.91
C ASP A 171 -12.57 1.45 16.76
N GLU A 172 -11.71 0.43 16.57
CA GLU A 172 -10.41 0.35 17.25
C GLU A 172 -9.39 1.35 16.68
N MET A 173 -9.48 1.66 15.38
CA MET A 173 -8.57 2.60 14.72
C MET A 173 -8.94 4.07 14.99
N LEU A 174 -10.24 4.40 14.92
CA LEU A 174 -10.75 5.78 14.95
C LEU A 174 -10.20 6.66 16.09
N PRO A 175 -10.17 6.24 17.37
CA PRO A 175 -9.64 7.06 18.45
C PRO A 175 -8.15 7.39 18.22
N GLY A 176 -7.36 6.39 17.83
CA GLY A 176 -5.94 6.58 17.60
C GLY A 176 -5.63 7.45 16.40
N SER A 177 -6.45 7.36 15.35
CA SER A 177 -6.32 8.21 14.18
C SER A 177 -6.63 9.67 14.49
N ARG A 178 -7.63 9.95 15.33
CA ARG A 178 -7.95 11.32 15.79
C ARG A 178 -6.85 11.88 16.68
N ASP A 179 -6.28 11.07 17.57
CA ASP A 179 -5.14 11.46 18.39
C ASP A 179 -3.94 11.86 17.50
N LEU A 180 -3.59 11.02 16.52
CA LEU A 180 -2.51 11.29 15.57
C LEU A 180 -2.75 12.55 14.74
N ALA A 181 -3.99 12.80 14.32
CA ALA A 181 -4.35 14.01 13.59
C ALA A 181 -4.15 15.29 14.41
N SER A 182 -4.24 15.22 15.75
CA SER A 182 -4.00 16.37 16.64
C SER A 182 -2.55 16.88 16.61
N ALA A 183 -1.60 16.04 16.16
CA ALA A 183 -0.21 16.43 15.93
C ALA A 183 -0.02 17.30 14.66
N ALA A 184 -1.10 17.57 13.92
CA ALA A 184 -1.13 18.33 12.67
C ALA A 184 -0.05 17.88 11.67
N PRO A 185 -0.03 16.59 11.26
CA PRO A 185 0.80 16.14 10.15
C PRO A 185 0.27 16.68 8.82
N ASP A 186 1.08 16.64 7.76
CA ASP A 186 0.60 16.92 6.41
C ASP A 186 -0.33 15.80 5.93
N ALA A 187 -0.02 14.55 6.32
CA ALA A 187 -0.86 13.38 6.09
C ALA A 187 -0.76 12.33 7.22
N LEU A 188 -1.87 11.66 7.51
CA LEU A 188 -1.94 10.46 8.33
C LEU A 188 -1.84 9.22 7.44
N ILE A 189 -0.99 8.26 7.83
CA ILE A 189 -0.63 7.11 7.03
C ILE A 189 -1.10 5.82 7.70
N TYR A 190 -1.97 5.06 7.04
CA TYR A 190 -2.25 3.68 7.43
C TYR A 190 -1.33 2.74 6.67
N LEU A 191 -0.20 2.38 7.28
CA LEU A 191 0.82 1.54 6.64
C LEU A 191 0.60 0.05 6.96
N CYS A 192 -0.28 -0.59 6.20
CA CYS A 192 -0.40 -2.05 6.06
C CYS A 192 -1.44 -2.36 4.98
N THR A 193 -1.11 -3.20 4.00
CA THR A 193 -2.08 -3.65 2.99
C THR A 193 -3.09 -4.67 3.52
N ASN A 194 -2.91 -5.17 4.75
CA ASN A 194 -3.85 -6.05 5.43
C ASN A 194 -4.64 -5.38 6.57
N LEU A 195 -4.71 -4.04 6.56
CA LEU A 195 -5.49 -3.23 7.50
C LEU A 195 -6.55 -2.43 6.71
N TYR A 196 -7.77 -2.30 7.23
CA TYR A 196 -8.87 -1.62 6.54
C TYR A 196 -8.86 -0.08 6.73
N GLY A 197 -7.70 0.56 6.67
CA GLY A 197 -7.57 2.01 6.91
C GLY A 197 -8.40 2.86 5.95
N ALA A 198 -8.51 2.43 4.69
CA ALA A 198 -9.32 3.09 3.67
C ALA A 198 -10.82 3.26 4.04
N ASN A 199 -11.38 2.43 4.94
CA ASN A 199 -12.79 2.55 5.33
C ASN A 199 -13.10 3.87 6.05
N ILE A 200 -12.16 4.32 6.88
CA ILE A 200 -12.32 5.49 7.74
C ILE A 200 -11.60 6.74 7.21
N THR A 201 -10.99 6.64 6.02
CA THR A 201 -10.28 7.76 5.37
C THR A 201 -11.14 9.01 5.28
N ALA A 202 -12.31 8.93 4.64
CA ALA A 202 -13.18 10.09 4.45
C ALA A 202 -13.64 10.71 5.78
N GLU A 203 -13.97 9.88 6.77
CA GLU A 203 -14.41 10.35 8.09
C GLU A 203 -13.30 11.11 8.82
N ILE A 204 -12.07 10.60 8.78
CA ILE A 204 -10.91 11.25 9.41
C ILE A 204 -10.58 12.55 8.66
N GLU A 205 -10.57 12.55 7.32
CA GLU A 205 -10.31 13.76 6.53
C GLU A 205 -11.36 14.85 6.79
N GLU A 206 -12.65 14.48 6.86
CA GLU A 206 -13.75 15.41 7.12
C GLU A 206 -13.71 15.97 8.54
N SER A 207 -13.48 15.11 9.54
CA SER A 207 -13.53 15.51 10.96
C SER A 207 -12.29 16.24 11.45
N THR A 208 -11.12 16.02 10.83
CA THR A 208 -9.84 16.58 11.30
C THR A 208 -9.22 17.58 10.34
N GLY A 209 -9.60 17.56 9.06
CA GLY A 209 -8.96 18.35 8.00
C GLY A 209 -7.57 17.86 7.58
N VAL A 210 -7.01 16.83 8.23
CA VAL A 210 -5.73 16.19 7.89
C VAL A 210 -5.94 15.22 6.73
N ALA A 211 -5.04 15.22 5.74
CA ALA A 211 -5.12 14.27 4.63
C ALA A 211 -4.82 12.84 5.10
N VAL A 212 -5.39 11.83 4.45
CA VAL A 212 -5.16 10.42 4.83
C VAL A 212 -4.70 9.61 3.61
N LEU A 213 -3.71 8.74 3.82
CA LEU A 213 -3.20 7.81 2.82
C LEU A 213 -3.19 6.37 3.37
N ASP A 214 -4.04 5.53 2.79
CA ASP A 214 -4.11 4.09 3.05
C ASP A 214 -3.26 3.29 2.06
N SER A 215 -2.68 2.17 2.52
CA SER A 215 -1.73 1.38 1.72
C SER A 215 -2.38 0.75 0.49
N VAL A 216 -3.62 0.28 0.59
CA VAL A 216 -4.35 -0.28 -0.56
C VAL A 216 -4.68 0.83 -1.54
N ALA A 217 -5.22 1.96 -1.04
CA ALA A 217 -5.60 3.09 -1.86
C ALA A 217 -4.41 3.72 -2.60
N VAL A 218 -3.30 4.00 -1.90
CA VAL A 218 -2.11 4.63 -2.50
C VAL A 218 -1.44 3.73 -3.53
N THR A 219 -1.42 2.40 -3.28
CA THR A 219 -0.82 1.44 -4.23
C THR A 219 -1.67 1.34 -5.49
N LEU A 220 -2.99 1.26 -5.34
CA LEU A 220 -3.91 1.28 -6.48
C LEU A 220 -3.82 2.61 -7.26
N TRP A 221 -3.77 3.75 -6.57
CA TRP A 221 -3.58 5.06 -7.20
C TRP A 221 -2.33 5.12 -8.06
N HIS A 222 -1.19 4.67 -7.54
CA HIS A 222 0.06 4.71 -8.30
C HIS A 222 0.01 3.75 -9.49
N ALA A 223 -0.58 2.56 -9.32
CA ALA A 223 -0.78 1.63 -10.43
C ALA A 223 -1.71 2.20 -11.52
N LEU A 224 -2.79 2.90 -11.14
CA LEU A 224 -3.67 3.61 -12.07
C LEU A 224 -2.92 4.71 -12.83
N LYS A 225 -2.09 5.49 -12.13
CA LYS A 225 -1.24 6.54 -12.71
C LYS A 225 -0.27 5.95 -13.75
N LEU A 226 0.43 4.87 -13.41
CA LEU A 226 1.33 4.16 -14.33
C LEU A 226 0.59 3.57 -15.55
N ALA A 227 -0.64 3.08 -15.36
CA ALA A 227 -1.46 2.53 -16.42
C ALA A 227 -2.12 3.60 -17.32
N GLY A 228 -1.98 4.88 -16.97
CA GLY A 228 -2.68 5.98 -17.64
C GLY A 228 -4.21 5.88 -17.52
N ALA A 229 -4.70 5.35 -16.40
CA ALA A 229 -6.12 5.27 -16.07
C ALA A 229 -6.57 6.49 -15.24
N PRO A 230 -7.87 6.83 -15.23
CA PRO A 230 -8.42 7.82 -14.30
C PRO A 230 -8.08 7.46 -12.84
N LEU A 231 -7.76 8.48 -12.04
CA LEU A 231 -7.38 8.31 -10.63
C LEU A 231 -8.57 8.00 -9.73
N LEU A 232 -8.35 7.98 -8.41
CA LEU A 232 -9.36 7.57 -7.43
C LEU A 232 -10.36 8.69 -7.12
N GLU A 233 -11.52 8.32 -6.61
CA GLU A 233 -12.44 9.30 -6.04
C GLU A 233 -11.84 9.92 -4.76
N PRO A 234 -12.04 11.23 -4.49
CA PRO A 234 -11.46 11.92 -3.33
C PRO A 234 -11.74 11.26 -1.97
N ARG A 235 -12.84 10.53 -1.84
CA ARG A 235 -13.22 9.84 -0.58
C ARG A 235 -12.21 8.78 -0.12
N TRP A 236 -11.34 8.30 -1.03
CA TRP A 236 -10.32 7.30 -0.72
C TRP A 236 -8.96 7.94 -0.33
N GLY A 237 -8.95 9.25 -0.14
CA GLY A 237 -7.79 10.06 0.20
C GLY A 237 -7.72 11.25 -0.75
N ARG A 238 -7.93 12.46 -0.25
CA ARG A 238 -8.04 13.66 -1.10
C ARG A 238 -6.78 13.97 -1.92
N LEU A 239 -5.62 13.46 -1.49
CA LEU A 239 -4.35 13.59 -2.20
C LEU A 239 -4.19 12.61 -3.38
N LEU A 240 -5.13 11.66 -3.54
CA LEU A 240 -5.12 10.62 -4.57
C LEU A 240 -6.12 10.88 -5.71
N ALA A 241 -6.81 12.02 -5.69
CA ALA A 241 -7.80 12.42 -6.68
C ALA A 241 -7.18 13.05 -7.94
#